data_AF-A0A6C0IVZ0-F1
#
_entry.id   AF-A0A6C0IVZ0-F1
#
_cell.length_a   1.000
_cell.length_b   1.000
_cell.length_c   1.000
_cell.angle_alpha   90.00
_cell.angle_beta   90.00
_cell.angle_gamma   90.00
#
_symmetry.space_group_name_H-M   'P 1'
#
loop_
_entity.id
_entity.type
_entity.pdbx_description
1 polymer ?
#
loop_
_entity_poly.entity_id
_entity_poly.type
_entity_poly.pdbx_seq_one_letter_code
_entity_poly.pdbx_strand_id
1 'polypeptide(L)'
;MTYINIDIDNETLTHLAVTLSLIWIGVNLKNIHLVLINVRHFFHMVNKVYNDVCNKNPFILDYSDEQKQFEENVQLNVDEHEEKEVEKERYENKYLEKFKKYPNEYLPFTESELLLESKIVEELTKNHIELRNKIIEELLIEQNKLKKIIDRIETAGGPLTEEGLKVMIEYDEYIADFDLEDEDEEYAIIETYDEIKSNLKENKSEVVELEMEDEVTEEKRMEIKKSAYNTIINNRIKGLMNSVLLEMTPVGNVFMRYNFEKESFEYFSNNSIPYRYLEPIGRRYVMTFCCKPLFVDLEDELKRAEVKFDEDKKKEDERLEEEKQKKVMQSISGINTNRSIVAKLKSYNNSSNNASNNPTFVPKNRGTYALPPQIKANLPDVNGGSTSDKRLLKENANRYTWEGRFQDFCPIKKIDKKVVDKKLNMSWAEYKKQMSK
;
A
#
# COMPACT_ATOMS: atom_id res chain seq x y z
N MET A 1 66.58 34.94 -59.33
CA MET A 1 65.40 35.46 -58.62
C MET A 1 64.73 36.50 -59.51
N THR A 2 63.90 36.02 -60.44
CA THR A 2 63.08 36.86 -61.33
C THR A 2 61.77 37.16 -60.61
N TYR A 3 61.70 38.34 -59.98
CA TYR A 3 60.45 38.88 -59.45
C TYR A 3 59.59 39.33 -60.64
N ILE A 4 58.53 38.57 -60.92
CA ILE A 4 57.48 38.99 -61.86
C ILE A 4 56.65 40.03 -61.08
N ASN A 5 56.95 41.32 -61.30
CA ASN A 5 56.07 42.40 -60.89
C ASN A 5 54.83 42.36 -61.79
N ILE A 6 53.76 41.77 -61.28
CA ILE A 6 52.44 41.91 -61.88
C ILE A 6 51.90 43.24 -61.35
N ASP A 7 51.92 44.28 -62.20
CA ASP A 7 51.16 45.50 -61.97
C ASP A 7 49.68 45.13 -62.06
N ILE A 8 49.07 44.90 -60.91
CA ILE A 8 47.64 44.66 -60.78
C ILE A 8 47.00 46.04 -60.68
N ASP A 9 46.30 46.47 -61.73
CA ASP A 9 45.58 47.74 -61.75
C ASP A 9 44.66 47.85 -60.53
N ASN A 10 44.66 49.00 -59.85
CA ASN A 10 43.86 49.24 -58.64
C ASN A 10 42.37 48.89 -58.82
N GLU A 11 41.86 49.00 -60.04
CA GLU A 11 40.48 48.65 -60.40
C GLU A 11 40.22 47.13 -60.33
N THR A 12 41.19 46.30 -60.69
CA THR A 12 41.08 44.84 -60.54
C THR A 12 41.18 44.39 -59.08
N LEU A 13 41.95 45.13 -58.27
CA LEU A 13 42.13 44.90 -56.84
C LEU A 13 40.86 45.26 -56.05
N THR A 14 40.19 46.36 -56.40
CA THR A 14 38.89 46.72 -55.82
C THR A 14 37.81 45.72 -56.23
N HIS A 15 37.80 45.27 -57.50
CA HIS A 15 36.85 44.26 -57.95
C HIS A 15 37.03 42.93 -57.20
N LEU A 16 38.28 42.48 -57.01
CA LEU A 16 38.61 41.29 -56.22
C LEU A 16 38.19 41.44 -54.75
N ALA A 17 38.47 42.57 -54.13
CA ALA A 17 38.04 42.84 -52.76
C ALA A 17 36.51 42.79 -52.60
N VAL A 18 35.75 43.40 -53.53
CA VAL A 18 34.28 43.37 -53.52
C VAL A 18 33.76 41.94 -53.70
N THR A 19 34.32 41.17 -54.64
CA THR A 19 33.90 39.77 -54.83
C THR A 19 34.17 38.89 -53.61
N LEU A 20 35.34 39.05 -52.96
CA LEU A 20 35.69 38.31 -51.75
C LEU A 20 34.79 38.70 -50.57
N SER A 21 34.45 39.99 -50.43
CA SER A 21 33.49 40.45 -49.41
C SER A 21 32.08 39.88 -49.65
N LEU A 22 31.61 39.83 -50.90
CA LEU A 22 30.31 39.24 -51.23
C LEU A 22 30.28 37.72 -50.97
N ILE A 23 31.37 37.01 -51.27
CA ILE A 23 31.51 35.57 -50.96
C ILE A 23 31.49 35.36 -49.44
N TRP A 24 32.23 36.18 -48.68
CA TRP A 24 32.28 36.09 -47.22
C TRP A 24 30.91 36.35 -46.57
N ILE A 25 30.16 37.35 -47.06
CA ILE A 25 28.78 37.63 -46.64
C ILE A 25 27.86 36.45 -46.98
N GLY A 26 27.97 35.88 -48.19
CA GLY A 26 27.18 34.73 -48.61
C GLY A 26 27.42 33.47 -47.78
N VAL A 27 28.67 33.20 -47.40
CA VAL A 27 29.05 32.08 -46.52
C VAL A 27 28.51 32.31 -45.09
N ASN A 28 28.62 33.53 -44.56
CA ASN A 28 28.07 33.86 -43.25
C ASN A 28 26.54 33.74 -43.20
N LEU A 29 25.84 34.20 -44.25
CA LEU A 29 24.38 34.05 -44.35
C LEU A 29 23.94 32.58 -44.39
N LYS A 30 24.67 31.71 -45.09
CA LYS A 30 24.40 30.25 -45.07
C LYS A 30 24.62 29.64 -43.69
N ASN A 31 25.69 30.04 -42.98
CA ASN A 31 25.96 29.56 -41.63
C ASN A 31 24.89 30.01 -40.64
N ILE A 32 24.44 31.27 -40.72
CA ILE A 32 23.33 31.80 -39.91
C ILE A 32 22.04 31.03 -40.23
N HIS A 33 21.75 30.78 -41.51
CA HIS A 33 20.59 30.00 -41.92
C HIS A 33 20.62 28.57 -41.37
N LEU A 34 21.79 27.92 -41.36
CA LEU A 34 21.97 26.58 -40.78
C LEU A 34 21.77 26.58 -39.26
N VAL A 35 22.27 27.59 -38.56
CA VAL A 35 22.04 27.77 -37.12
C VAL A 35 20.56 27.98 -36.83
N LEU A 36 19.86 28.81 -37.62
CA LEU A 36 18.42 29.04 -37.47
C LEU A 36 17.60 27.77 -37.73
N ILE A 37 17.98 26.96 -38.72
CA ILE A 37 17.37 25.63 -38.96
C ILE A 37 17.57 24.73 -37.74
N ASN A 38 18.78 24.64 -37.20
CA ASN A 38 19.07 23.79 -36.04
C ASN A 38 18.33 24.26 -34.78
N VAL A 39 18.23 25.57 -34.55
CA VAL A 39 17.42 26.15 -33.47
C VAL A 39 15.94 25.81 -33.68
N ARG A 40 15.41 25.91 -34.90
CA ARG A 40 14.03 25.53 -35.21
C ARG A 40 13.77 24.05 -34.97
N HIS A 41 14.69 23.17 -35.37
CA HIS A 41 14.59 21.73 -35.09
C HIS A 41 14.66 21.42 -33.61
N PHE A 42 15.54 22.08 -32.86
CA PHE A 42 15.62 21.96 -31.41
C PHE A 42 14.32 22.40 -30.75
N PHE A 43 13.77 23.56 -31.12
CA PHE A 43 12.46 24.03 -30.63
C PHE A 43 11.34 23.07 -30.99
N HIS A 44 11.32 22.51 -32.21
CA HIS A 44 10.33 21.52 -32.60
C HIS A 44 10.46 20.22 -31.80
N MET A 45 11.69 19.77 -31.50
CA MET A 45 11.94 18.59 -30.66
C MET A 45 11.49 18.83 -29.22
N VAL A 46 11.86 19.98 -28.63
CA VAL A 46 11.43 20.39 -27.29
C VAL A 46 9.90 20.52 -27.24
N ASN A 47 9.28 21.12 -28.26
CA ASN A 47 7.84 21.27 -28.32
C ASN A 47 7.12 19.92 -28.51
N LYS A 48 7.73 18.97 -29.24
CA LYS A 48 7.19 17.61 -29.37
C LYS A 48 7.28 16.86 -28.03
N VAL A 49 8.43 16.91 -27.34
CA VAL A 49 8.58 16.32 -26.00
C VAL A 49 7.64 16.96 -25.00
N TYR A 50 7.52 18.29 -25.03
CA TYR A 50 6.58 19.04 -24.21
C TYR A 50 5.13 18.60 -24.48
N ASN A 51 4.72 18.54 -25.75
CA ASN A 51 3.38 18.08 -26.11
C ASN A 51 3.15 16.60 -25.75
N ASP A 52 4.13 15.72 -25.89
CA ASP A 52 3.99 14.32 -25.49
C ASP A 52 3.87 14.17 -23.96
N VAL A 53 4.59 15.01 -23.19
CA VAL A 53 4.50 15.08 -21.74
C VAL A 53 3.16 15.68 -21.30
N CYS A 54 2.69 16.74 -21.95
CA CYS A 54 1.40 17.40 -21.68
C CYS A 54 0.20 16.55 -22.12
N ASN A 55 0.28 15.83 -23.24
CA ASN A 55 -0.78 14.94 -23.73
C ASN A 55 -0.93 13.70 -22.83
N LYS A 56 0.15 13.24 -22.20
CA LYS A 56 0.12 12.16 -21.19
C LYS A 56 -0.18 12.68 -19.78
N ASN A 57 -0.10 13.98 -19.56
CA ASN A 57 -0.35 14.61 -18.27
C ASN A 57 -1.14 15.93 -18.47
N PRO A 58 -2.48 15.87 -18.55
CA PRO A 58 -3.34 16.99 -18.95
C PRO A 58 -3.30 18.22 -18.02
N PHE A 59 -2.54 18.16 -16.92
CA PHE A 59 -2.46 19.22 -15.91
C PHE A 59 -1.23 20.14 -16.04
N ILE A 60 -0.24 19.80 -16.89
CA ILE A 60 0.91 20.70 -17.14
C ILE A 60 0.47 21.94 -17.94
N LEU A 61 -0.55 21.80 -18.80
CA LEU A 61 -1.18 22.91 -19.52
C LEU A 61 -2.04 23.81 -18.60
N ASP A 62 -2.76 23.22 -17.63
CA ASP A 62 -3.63 23.96 -16.71
C ASP A 62 -2.86 24.92 -15.80
N TYR A 63 -1.59 24.63 -15.45
CA TYR A 63 -0.79 25.52 -14.59
C TYR A 63 -0.44 26.84 -15.28
N SER A 64 -0.16 26.82 -16.60
CA SER A 64 0.08 28.06 -17.36
C SER A 64 -1.20 28.83 -17.64
N ASP A 65 -2.33 28.14 -17.77
CA ASP A 65 -3.63 28.79 -17.99
C ASP A 65 -4.22 29.36 -16.67
N GLU A 66 -4.03 28.71 -15.52
CA GLU A 66 -4.35 29.26 -14.19
C GLU A 66 -3.47 30.49 -13.85
N GLN A 67 -2.18 30.48 -14.23
CA GLN A 67 -1.30 31.66 -14.09
C GLN A 67 -1.73 32.81 -15.00
N LYS A 68 -2.09 32.54 -16.26
CA LYS A 68 -2.62 33.56 -17.17
C LYS A 68 -3.94 34.13 -16.69
N GLN A 69 -4.86 33.31 -16.18
CA GLN A 69 -6.09 33.81 -15.57
C GLN A 69 -5.81 34.66 -14.33
N PHE A 70 -4.80 34.33 -13.53
CA PHE A 70 -4.39 35.17 -12.40
C PHE A 70 -3.82 36.52 -12.87
N GLU A 71 -2.98 36.54 -13.90
CA GLU A 71 -2.44 37.77 -14.50
C GLU A 71 -3.54 38.62 -15.17
N GLU A 72 -4.46 38.01 -15.92
CA GLU A 72 -5.63 38.67 -16.50
C GLU A 72 -6.55 39.25 -15.41
N ASN A 73 -6.80 38.51 -14.33
CA ASN A 73 -7.63 39.00 -13.22
C ASN A 73 -6.95 40.10 -12.39
N VAL A 74 -5.61 40.17 -12.37
CA VAL A 74 -4.87 41.29 -11.79
C VAL A 74 -4.93 42.51 -12.70
N GLN A 75 -4.87 42.31 -14.02
CA GLN A 75 -4.96 43.38 -15.02
C GLN A 75 -6.38 43.96 -15.17
N LEU A 76 -7.42 43.12 -15.03
CA LEU A 76 -8.84 43.48 -15.11
C LEU A 76 -9.36 44.27 -13.90
N ASN A 77 -8.56 44.45 -12.84
CA ASN A 77 -8.92 45.34 -11.72
C ASN A 77 -8.68 46.83 -12.02
N VAL A 78 -8.32 47.21 -13.26
CA VAL A 78 -8.09 48.61 -13.65
C VAL A 78 -9.12 49.14 -14.67
N ASP A 79 -9.83 48.30 -15.42
CA ASP A 79 -10.79 48.79 -16.43
C ASP A 79 -12.16 48.11 -16.33
N GLU A 80 -13.19 48.91 -16.55
CA GLU A 80 -14.59 48.71 -16.21
C GLU A 80 -15.25 47.44 -16.76
N HIS A 81 -16.21 46.95 -15.97
CA HIS A 81 -17.07 45.79 -16.15
C HIS A 81 -17.71 45.62 -17.54
N GLU A 82 -17.54 44.44 -18.12
CA GLU A 82 -18.60 43.74 -18.86
C GLU A 82 -18.74 42.30 -18.32
N GLU A 83 -19.79 42.07 -17.53
CA GLU A 83 -20.15 40.77 -16.97
C GLU A 83 -20.67 39.83 -18.08
N LYS A 84 -19.89 38.80 -18.41
CA LYS A 84 -20.45 37.54 -18.89
C LYS A 84 -20.66 36.64 -17.68
N GLU A 85 -21.91 36.25 -17.41
CA GLU A 85 -22.24 35.24 -16.40
C GLU A 85 -21.60 33.90 -16.79
N VAL A 86 -20.39 33.65 -16.29
CA VAL A 86 -19.83 32.31 -16.19
C VAL A 86 -20.44 31.71 -14.93
N GLU A 87 -21.27 30.67 -15.09
CA GLU A 87 -21.84 29.92 -13.97
C GLU A 87 -20.70 29.46 -13.06
N LYS A 88 -20.60 30.05 -11.86
CA LYS A 88 -19.45 29.88 -10.96
C LYS A 88 -19.51 28.48 -10.38
N GLU A 89 -18.76 27.54 -10.96
CA GLU A 89 -18.70 26.16 -10.50
C GLU A 89 -18.35 26.12 -9.00
N ARG A 90 -19.09 25.33 -8.23
CA ARG A 90 -18.80 25.13 -6.80
C ARG A 90 -17.41 24.49 -6.67
N TYR A 91 -16.57 25.05 -5.78
CA TYR A 91 -15.20 24.55 -5.56
C TYR A 91 -15.14 23.04 -5.24
N GLU A 92 -16.17 22.50 -4.60
CA GLU A 92 -16.33 21.06 -4.32
C GLU A 92 -16.27 20.17 -5.56
N ASN A 93 -16.67 20.70 -6.71
CA ASN A 93 -16.78 19.97 -7.97
C ASN A 93 -15.57 20.16 -8.89
N LYS A 94 -14.68 21.13 -8.59
CA LYS A 94 -13.57 21.59 -9.45
C LYS A 94 -12.73 20.46 -10.09
N TYR A 95 -12.60 19.32 -9.42
CA TYR A 95 -11.81 18.18 -9.89
C TYR A 95 -12.60 16.89 -10.09
N LEU A 96 -13.91 16.90 -9.84
CA LEU A 96 -14.71 15.69 -9.75
C LEU A 96 -14.84 14.98 -11.09
N GLU A 97 -15.16 15.71 -12.16
CA GLU A 97 -15.33 15.11 -13.49
C GLU A 97 -14.01 14.55 -14.06
N LYS A 98 -12.92 15.31 -13.89
CA LYS A 98 -11.57 14.89 -14.31
C LYS A 98 -11.14 13.64 -13.53
N PHE A 99 -11.40 13.61 -12.23
CA PHE A 99 -11.09 12.47 -11.36
C PHE A 99 -11.87 11.21 -11.75
N LYS A 100 -13.16 11.33 -12.11
CA LYS A 100 -13.99 10.20 -12.56
C LYS A 100 -13.47 9.59 -13.87
N LYS A 101 -12.97 10.42 -14.80
CA LYS A 101 -12.37 9.95 -16.08
C LYS A 101 -10.98 9.33 -15.92
N TYR A 102 -10.27 9.62 -14.83
CA TYR A 102 -8.90 9.17 -14.61
C TYR A 102 -8.84 7.66 -14.24
N PRO A 103 -7.92 6.86 -14.81
CA PRO A 103 -7.85 5.42 -14.52
C PRO A 103 -7.48 5.16 -13.06
N ASN A 104 -8.13 4.18 -12.43
CA ASN A 104 -7.87 3.79 -11.04
C ASN A 104 -6.72 2.76 -10.94
N GLU A 105 -5.60 3.08 -11.56
CA GLU A 105 -4.43 2.20 -11.62
C GLU A 105 -3.16 3.01 -11.33
N TYR A 106 -2.16 2.36 -10.74
CA TYR A 106 -0.83 2.94 -10.67
C TYR A 106 -0.23 2.97 -12.08
N LEU A 107 0.60 3.99 -12.35
CA LEU A 107 1.34 4.00 -13.62
C LEU A 107 2.21 2.75 -13.73
N PRO A 108 2.39 2.20 -14.94
CA PRO A 108 3.30 1.09 -15.19
C PRO A 108 4.69 1.35 -14.61
N PHE A 109 5.34 0.29 -14.13
CA PHE A 109 6.68 0.38 -13.59
C PHE A 109 7.68 0.86 -14.64
N THR A 110 8.59 1.73 -14.21
CA THR A 110 9.76 2.13 -14.99
C THR A 110 10.71 0.94 -15.17
N GLU A 111 11.59 1.00 -16.18
CA GLU A 111 12.59 -0.05 -16.41
C GLU A 111 13.46 -0.33 -15.18
N SER A 112 13.84 0.71 -14.43
CA SER A 112 14.56 0.57 -13.16
C SER A 112 13.77 -0.14 -12.07
N GLU A 113 12.46 0.08 -12.00
CA GLU A 113 11.56 -0.56 -11.02
C GLU A 113 11.30 -2.02 -11.39
N LEU A 114 11.17 -2.34 -12.68
CA LEU A 114 11.05 -3.72 -13.17
C LEU A 114 12.32 -4.53 -12.85
N LEU A 115 13.50 -3.93 -13.01
CA LEU A 115 14.75 -4.56 -12.61
C LEU A 115 14.83 -4.78 -11.10
N LEU A 116 14.30 -3.85 -10.30
CA LEU A 116 14.23 -4.00 -8.86
C LEU A 116 13.22 -5.08 -8.45
N GLU A 117 12.07 -5.14 -9.10
CA GLU A 117 11.06 -6.19 -8.90
C GLU A 117 11.65 -7.57 -9.16
N SER A 118 12.36 -7.76 -10.28
CA SER A 118 13.04 -9.02 -10.60
C SER A 118 14.02 -9.43 -9.49
N LYS A 119 14.82 -8.48 -8.99
CA LYS A 119 15.75 -8.74 -7.89
C LYS A 119 15.04 -9.14 -6.60
N ILE A 120 13.93 -8.48 -6.25
CA ILE A 120 13.14 -8.80 -5.07
C ILE A 120 12.51 -10.20 -5.22
N VAL A 121 11.99 -10.53 -6.40
CA VAL A 121 11.44 -11.88 -6.68
C VAL A 121 12.52 -12.95 -6.51
N GLU A 122 13.73 -12.72 -7.02
CA GLU A 122 14.86 -13.63 -6.85
C GLU A 122 15.25 -13.79 -5.38
N GLU A 123 15.30 -12.71 -4.61
CA GLU A 123 15.62 -12.72 -3.18
C GLU A 123 14.56 -13.47 -2.36
N LEU A 124 13.28 -13.17 -2.58
CA LEU A 124 12.16 -13.85 -1.92
C LEU A 124 12.12 -15.34 -2.27
N THR A 125 12.44 -15.69 -3.51
CA THR A 125 12.53 -17.09 -3.94
C THR A 125 13.64 -17.83 -3.21
N LYS A 126 14.83 -17.22 -3.09
CA LYS A 126 15.95 -17.79 -2.33
C LYS A 126 15.60 -18.01 -0.86
N ASN A 127 15.00 -17.00 -0.22
CA ASN A 127 14.58 -17.11 1.17
C ASN A 127 13.54 -18.22 1.38
N HIS A 128 12.63 -18.40 0.42
CA HIS A 128 11.64 -19.47 0.48
C HIS A 128 12.30 -20.86 0.39
N ILE A 129 13.24 -21.04 -0.54
CA ILE A 129 14.00 -22.30 -0.70
C ILE A 129 14.82 -22.58 0.56
N GLU A 130 15.48 -21.56 1.14
CA GLU A 130 16.25 -21.69 2.37
C GLU A 130 15.38 -22.13 3.55
N LEU A 131 14.18 -21.54 3.69
CA LEU A 131 13.23 -21.93 4.73
C LEU A 131 12.75 -23.37 4.55
N ARG A 132 12.44 -23.78 3.31
CA ARG A 132 12.05 -25.15 2.98
C ARG A 132 13.15 -26.14 3.36
N ASN A 133 14.39 -25.87 2.97
CA ASN A 133 15.53 -26.73 3.30
C ASN A 133 15.74 -26.85 4.80
N LYS A 134 15.57 -25.75 5.55
CA LYS A 134 15.65 -25.78 7.01
C LYS A 134 14.58 -26.68 7.64
N ILE A 135 13.34 -26.63 7.14
CA ILE A 135 12.26 -27.50 7.60
C ILE A 135 12.59 -28.97 7.33
N ILE A 136 13.11 -29.28 6.13
CA ILE A 136 13.54 -30.64 5.77
C ILE A 136 14.65 -31.13 6.72
N GLU A 137 15.64 -30.29 7.02
CA GLU A 137 16.71 -30.64 7.97
C GLU A 137 16.17 -30.93 9.38
N GLU A 138 15.24 -30.12 9.88
CA GLU A 138 14.59 -30.33 11.17
C GLU A 138 13.80 -31.65 11.22
N LEU A 139 13.01 -31.94 10.18
CA LEU A 139 12.27 -33.19 10.04
C LEU A 139 13.19 -34.40 9.95
N LEU A 140 14.30 -34.32 9.22
CA LEU A 140 15.30 -35.40 9.14
C LEU A 140 15.98 -35.67 10.48
N ILE A 141 16.26 -34.63 11.28
CA ILE A 141 16.80 -34.79 12.63
C ILE A 141 15.80 -35.52 13.53
N GLU A 142 14.53 -35.12 13.49
CA GLU A 142 13.46 -35.77 14.25
C GLU A 142 13.23 -37.22 13.83
N GLN A 143 13.16 -37.46 12.52
CA GLN A 143 13.05 -38.80 11.95
C GLN A 143 14.18 -39.72 12.44
N ASN A 144 15.41 -39.21 12.49
CA ASN A 144 16.56 -39.96 12.99
C ASN A 144 16.47 -40.25 14.51
N LYS A 145 15.89 -39.35 15.30
CA LYS A 145 15.64 -39.59 16.74
C LYS A 145 14.59 -40.68 16.94
N LEU A 146 13.43 -40.56 16.29
CA LEU A 146 12.33 -41.53 16.37
C LEU A 146 12.78 -42.91 15.88
N LYS A 147 13.53 -42.97 14.78
CA LYS A 147 14.08 -44.24 14.26
C LYS A 147 15.01 -44.92 15.25
N LYS A 148 15.90 -44.18 15.91
CA LYS A 148 16.80 -44.74 16.95
C LYS A 148 16.03 -45.31 18.14
N ILE A 149 14.93 -44.68 18.53
CA ILE A 149 14.07 -45.14 19.63
C ILE A 149 13.39 -46.46 19.23
N ILE A 150 12.77 -46.50 18.04
CA ILE A 150 12.12 -47.71 17.52
C ILE A 150 13.12 -48.86 17.38
N ASP A 151 14.29 -48.62 16.79
CA ASP A 151 15.33 -49.65 16.61
C ASP A 151 15.76 -50.23 17.98
N ARG A 152 15.91 -49.39 19.01
CA ARG A 152 16.25 -49.84 20.39
C ARG A 152 15.15 -50.72 20.98
N ILE A 153 13.88 -50.32 20.86
CA ILE A 153 12.73 -51.09 21.37
C ILE A 153 12.60 -52.44 20.66
N GLU A 154 12.78 -52.46 19.33
CA GLU A 154 12.72 -53.68 18.55
C GLU A 154 13.88 -54.64 18.90
N THR A 155 15.09 -54.13 19.11
CA THR A 155 16.22 -54.96 19.57
C THR A 155 16.03 -55.53 20.98
N ALA A 156 15.27 -54.84 21.83
CA ALA A 156 14.92 -55.29 23.17
C ALA A 156 13.80 -56.34 23.18
N GLY A 157 13.20 -56.68 22.04
CA GLY A 157 12.13 -57.67 21.93
C GLY A 157 10.72 -57.11 22.08
N GLY A 158 10.55 -55.78 22.06
CA GLY A 158 9.25 -55.11 22.11
C GLY A 158 9.12 -54.09 23.25
N PRO A 159 8.04 -53.29 23.29
CA PRO A 159 7.86 -52.22 24.28
C PRO A 159 7.60 -52.73 25.70
N LEU A 160 7.17 -53.98 25.86
CA LEU A 160 6.81 -54.59 27.15
C LEU A 160 7.94 -55.40 27.79
N THR A 161 9.11 -55.48 27.15
CA THR A 161 10.28 -56.13 27.77
C THR A 161 10.93 -55.18 28.76
N GLU A 162 11.66 -55.70 29.77
CA GLU A 162 12.32 -54.88 30.77
C GLU A 162 13.28 -53.83 30.15
N GLU A 163 14.04 -54.24 29.12
CA GLU A 163 14.87 -53.32 28.35
C GLU A 163 14.06 -52.37 27.46
N GLY A 164 12.94 -52.80 26.88
CA GLY A 164 12.07 -51.97 26.04
C GLY A 164 11.37 -50.88 26.84
N LEU A 165 10.85 -51.22 28.01
CA LEU A 165 10.22 -50.30 28.94
C LEU A 165 11.18 -49.22 29.41
N LYS A 166 12.44 -49.58 29.66
CA LYS A 166 13.48 -48.60 30.01
C LYS A 166 13.72 -47.55 28.91
N VAL A 167 13.60 -47.95 27.64
CA VAL A 167 13.69 -47.02 26.50
C VAL A 167 12.43 -46.18 26.38
N MET A 168 11.26 -46.75 26.65
CA MET A 168 9.98 -46.03 26.70
C MET A 168 9.97 -44.98 27.82
N ILE A 169 10.49 -45.30 29.01
CA ILE A 169 10.65 -44.35 30.13
C ILE A 169 11.61 -43.21 29.78
N GLU A 170 12.66 -43.47 28.99
CA GLU A 170 13.56 -42.42 28.50
C GLU A 170 12.87 -41.47 27.53
N TYR A 171 11.85 -41.95 26.80
CA TYR A 171 11.05 -41.17 25.87
C TYR A 171 9.92 -40.41 26.57
N ASP A 172 9.20 -41.09 27.47
CA ASP A 172 8.12 -40.55 28.27
C ASP A 172 8.26 -40.96 29.74
N GLU A 173 8.64 -39.99 30.57
CA GLU A 173 8.92 -40.19 32.00
C GLU A 173 7.68 -40.67 32.77
N TYR A 174 6.46 -40.38 32.29
CA TYR A 174 5.21 -40.80 32.92
C TYR A 174 5.03 -42.33 32.95
N ILE A 175 5.68 -43.05 32.03
CA ILE A 175 5.63 -44.52 31.98
C ILE A 175 6.33 -45.16 33.19
N ALA A 176 7.19 -44.43 33.90
CA ALA A 176 7.93 -44.95 35.05
C ALA A 176 7.03 -45.31 36.24
N ASP A 177 5.84 -44.70 36.32
CA ASP A 177 4.88 -44.90 37.41
C ASP A 177 3.88 -46.03 37.12
N PHE A 178 3.97 -46.69 35.95
CA PHE A 178 3.00 -47.71 35.54
C PHE A 178 3.26 -49.07 36.21
N ASP A 179 2.21 -49.71 36.70
CA ASP A 179 2.14 -51.09 37.15
C ASP A 179 1.82 -52.02 35.97
N LEU A 180 2.81 -52.81 35.56
CA LEU A 180 2.66 -53.76 34.43
C LEU A 180 1.65 -54.88 34.70
N GLU A 181 1.17 -55.04 35.93
CA GLU A 181 0.08 -55.98 36.26
C GLU A 181 -1.31 -55.41 35.88
N ASP A 182 -1.42 -54.09 35.65
CA ASP A 182 -2.65 -53.43 35.22
C ASP A 182 -2.76 -53.41 33.68
N GLU A 183 -3.72 -54.18 33.15
CA GLU A 183 -3.96 -54.29 31.69
C GLU A 183 -4.15 -52.92 31.03
N ASP A 184 -4.82 -51.97 31.70
CA ASP A 184 -5.08 -50.62 31.18
C ASP A 184 -3.77 -49.84 30.93
N GLU A 185 -2.74 -50.05 31.75
CA GLU A 185 -1.45 -49.35 31.65
C GLU A 185 -0.52 -50.01 30.62
N GLU A 186 -0.60 -51.34 30.46
CA GLU A 186 0.01 -52.07 29.34
C GLU A 186 -0.49 -51.53 27.99
N TYR A 187 -1.81 -51.33 27.84
CA TYR A 187 -2.39 -50.75 26.63
C TYR A 187 -1.87 -49.33 26.36
N ALA A 188 -1.67 -48.51 27.39
CA ALA A 188 -1.13 -47.15 27.23
C ALA A 188 0.33 -47.15 26.71
N ILE A 189 1.16 -48.10 27.15
CA ILE A 189 2.55 -48.26 26.65
C ILE A 189 2.54 -48.69 25.17
N ILE A 190 1.62 -49.56 24.77
CA ILE A 190 1.48 -49.96 23.37
C ILE A 190 1.00 -48.79 22.51
N GLU A 191 0.02 -48.02 22.98
CA GLU A 191 -0.52 -46.86 22.28
C GLU A 191 0.55 -45.78 22.03
N THR A 192 1.34 -45.46 23.06
CA THR A 192 2.48 -44.52 22.93
C THR A 192 3.52 -45.02 21.93
N TYR A 193 3.83 -46.32 21.92
CA TYR A 193 4.74 -46.90 20.93
C TYR A 193 4.20 -46.83 19.49
N ASP A 194 2.90 -47.07 19.30
CA ASP A 194 2.24 -46.94 18.01
C ASP A 194 2.19 -45.48 17.53
N GLU A 195 2.04 -44.52 18.44
CA GLU A 195 2.12 -43.09 18.15
C GLU A 195 3.52 -42.70 17.63
N ILE A 196 4.60 -43.18 18.28
CA ILE A 196 5.99 -42.97 17.83
C ILE A 196 6.18 -43.50 16.39
N LYS A 197 5.59 -44.67 16.07
CA LYS A 197 5.63 -45.24 14.72
C LYS A 197 4.82 -44.43 13.71
N SER A 198 3.63 -43.94 14.10
CA SER A 198 2.82 -43.08 13.25
C SER A 198 3.56 -41.80 12.91
N ASN A 199 4.12 -41.11 13.91
CA ASN A 199 4.90 -39.90 13.73
C ASN A 199 6.11 -40.11 12.82
N LEU A 200 6.84 -41.23 12.97
CA LEU A 200 7.93 -41.57 12.06
C LEU A 200 7.45 -41.73 10.60
N LYS A 201 6.26 -42.30 10.40
CA LYS A 201 5.68 -42.51 9.07
C LYS A 201 5.18 -41.20 8.47
N GLU A 202 4.56 -40.34 9.27
CA GLU A 202 4.09 -39.01 8.86
C GLU A 202 5.26 -38.10 8.46
N ASN A 203 6.30 -38.01 9.30
CA ASN A 203 7.51 -37.24 8.97
C ASN A 203 8.19 -37.77 7.70
N LYS A 204 8.15 -39.09 7.45
CA LYS A 204 8.66 -39.69 6.20
C LYS A 204 7.87 -39.23 4.99
N SER A 205 6.54 -39.22 5.07
CA SER A 205 5.71 -38.71 3.96
C SER A 205 5.94 -37.23 3.74
N GLU A 206 6.02 -36.43 4.79
CA GLU A 206 6.18 -34.98 4.69
C GLU A 206 7.52 -34.58 4.04
N VAL A 207 8.61 -35.27 4.41
CA VAL A 207 9.92 -35.06 3.75
C VAL A 207 9.85 -35.41 2.26
N VAL A 208 9.21 -36.52 1.90
CA VAL A 208 9.08 -36.92 0.48
C VAL A 208 8.24 -35.92 -0.30
N GLU A 209 7.13 -35.44 0.26
CA GLU A 209 6.30 -34.40 -0.36
C GLU A 209 7.10 -33.11 -0.55
N LEU A 210 7.81 -32.66 0.49
CA LEU A 210 8.68 -31.49 0.45
C LEU A 210 9.92 -31.67 -0.41
N GLU A 211 10.32 -32.87 -0.83
CA GLU A 211 11.40 -33.10 -1.79
C GLU A 211 10.86 -33.17 -3.23
N MET A 212 9.65 -33.69 -3.41
CA MET A 212 8.99 -33.87 -4.71
C MET A 212 8.31 -32.60 -5.24
N GLU A 213 7.91 -31.67 -4.38
CA GLU A 213 7.45 -30.36 -4.85
C GLU A 213 8.57 -29.65 -5.64
N ASP A 214 8.27 -29.16 -6.85
CA ASP A 214 9.18 -28.25 -7.56
C ASP A 214 9.63 -27.12 -6.60
N GLU A 215 10.85 -26.60 -6.75
CA GLU A 215 11.43 -25.59 -5.83
C GLU A 215 10.48 -24.45 -5.46
N VAL A 216 9.53 -24.11 -6.35
CA VAL A 216 8.41 -23.20 -6.08
C VAL A 216 7.16 -23.60 -6.90
N THR A 217 6.09 -24.02 -6.23
CA THR A 217 4.75 -24.22 -6.81
C THR A 217 4.24 -22.94 -7.51
N GLU A 218 3.48 -23.06 -8.61
CA GLU A 218 2.98 -21.89 -9.36
C GLU A 218 2.17 -20.91 -8.50
N GLU A 219 1.39 -21.41 -7.56
CA GLU A 219 0.65 -20.58 -6.60
C GLU A 219 1.60 -19.72 -5.75
N LYS A 220 2.69 -20.32 -5.27
CA LYS A 220 3.71 -19.64 -4.48
C LYS A 220 4.49 -18.63 -5.33
N ARG A 221 4.76 -18.95 -6.60
CA ARG A 221 5.35 -17.98 -7.55
C ARG A 221 4.47 -16.74 -7.72
N MET A 222 3.16 -16.93 -7.85
CA MET A 222 2.22 -15.81 -7.95
C MET A 222 2.18 -14.98 -6.67
N GLU A 223 2.23 -15.62 -5.50
CA GLU A 223 2.28 -14.93 -4.21
C GLU A 223 3.58 -14.11 -4.06
N ILE A 224 4.73 -14.69 -4.41
CA ILE A 224 6.03 -14.00 -4.38
C ILE A 224 6.02 -12.79 -5.33
N LYS A 225 5.50 -12.94 -6.55
CA LYS A 225 5.37 -11.83 -7.51
C LYS A 225 4.46 -10.73 -6.96
N LYS A 226 3.31 -11.09 -6.38
CA LYS A 226 2.39 -10.12 -5.76
C LYS A 226 3.05 -9.39 -4.59
N SER A 227 3.81 -10.11 -3.76
CA SER A 227 4.57 -9.53 -2.66
C SER A 227 5.60 -8.53 -3.18
N ALA A 228 6.40 -8.91 -4.19
CA ALA A 228 7.38 -8.04 -4.82
C ALA A 228 6.74 -6.79 -5.43
N TYR A 229 5.65 -6.95 -6.18
CA TYR A 229 4.87 -5.86 -6.74
C TYR A 229 4.42 -4.87 -5.65
N ASN A 230 3.86 -5.38 -4.55
CA ASN A 230 3.45 -4.56 -3.41
C ASN A 230 4.62 -3.83 -2.76
N THR A 231 5.80 -4.46 -2.66
CA THR A 231 7.01 -3.81 -2.15
C THR A 231 7.41 -2.61 -3.01
N ILE A 232 7.38 -2.75 -4.34
CA ILE A 232 7.68 -1.64 -5.26
C ILE A 232 6.67 -0.51 -5.11
N ILE A 233 5.38 -0.83 -5.09
CA ILE A 233 4.31 0.15 -4.88
C ILE A 233 4.48 0.88 -3.55
N ASN A 234 4.76 0.16 -2.46
CA ASN A 234 5.00 0.76 -1.15
C ASN A 234 6.20 1.70 -1.15
N ASN A 235 7.28 1.35 -1.86
CA ASN A 235 8.44 2.23 -2.01
C ASN A 235 8.09 3.52 -2.77
N ARG A 236 7.28 3.41 -3.82
CA ARG A 236 6.78 4.57 -4.57
C ARG A 236 5.89 5.46 -3.69
N ILE A 237 4.99 4.87 -2.91
CA ILE A 237 4.12 5.61 -1.98
C ILE A 237 4.94 6.32 -0.89
N LYS A 238 5.98 5.68 -0.34
CA LYS A 238 6.92 6.34 0.59
C LYS A 238 7.60 7.56 -0.05
N GLY A 239 7.87 7.51 -1.35
CA GLY A 239 8.39 8.65 -2.12
C GLY A 239 7.43 9.85 -2.17
N LEU A 240 6.12 9.63 -2.07
CA LEU A 240 5.10 10.68 -2.08
C LEU A 240 5.17 11.61 -0.87
N MET A 241 5.84 11.22 0.22
CA MET A 241 6.04 12.10 1.37
C MET A 241 6.81 13.38 1.01
N ASN A 242 7.66 13.32 -0.02
CA ASN A 242 8.38 14.49 -0.55
C ASN A 242 7.57 15.27 -1.59
N SER A 243 6.43 14.72 -2.04
CA SER A 243 5.56 15.31 -3.05
C SER A 243 4.49 16.15 -2.36
N VAL A 244 4.60 17.47 -2.49
CA VAL A 244 3.75 18.44 -1.79
C VAL A 244 2.95 19.22 -2.82
N LEU A 245 1.63 19.29 -2.59
CA LEU A 245 0.71 20.08 -3.38
C LEU A 245 0.39 21.39 -2.65
N LEU A 246 0.40 22.50 -3.39
CA LEU A 246 -0.14 23.78 -2.92
C LEU A 246 -1.48 24.03 -3.61
N GLU A 247 -2.54 24.25 -2.82
CA GLU A 247 -3.85 24.66 -3.33
C GLU A 247 -4.35 25.94 -2.69
N MET A 248 -5.10 26.72 -3.46
CA MET A 248 -5.81 27.90 -2.95
C MET A 248 -7.29 27.55 -2.80
N THR A 249 -7.76 27.43 -1.55
CA THR A 249 -9.18 27.24 -1.25
C THR A 249 -9.84 28.60 -0.96
N PRO A 250 -11.17 28.72 -1.07
CA PRO A 250 -11.88 29.95 -0.71
C PRO A 250 -11.67 30.41 0.75
N VAL A 251 -11.28 29.49 1.64
CA VAL A 251 -11.05 29.78 3.08
C VAL A 251 -9.58 30.10 3.36
N GLY A 252 -8.67 29.61 2.53
CA GLY A 252 -7.24 29.82 2.69
C GLY A 252 -6.40 28.84 1.89
N ASN A 253 -5.11 29.11 1.83
CA ASN A 253 -4.17 28.22 1.15
C ASN A 253 -4.04 26.90 1.92
N VAL A 254 -3.64 25.83 1.24
CA VAL A 254 -3.33 24.53 1.84
C VAL A 254 -2.08 23.95 1.20
N PHE A 255 -1.11 23.55 2.02
CA PHE A 255 -0.11 22.56 1.60
C PHE A 255 -0.59 21.18 1.99
N MET A 256 -0.58 20.23 1.06
CA MET A 256 -0.98 18.83 1.32
C MET A 256 0.11 17.87 0.86
N ARG A 257 0.40 16.85 1.68
CA ARG A 257 1.28 15.72 1.34
C ARG A 257 0.66 14.42 1.86
N TYR A 258 1.06 13.29 1.29
CA TYR A 258 0.63 11.99 1.77
C TYR A 258 1.69 11.36 2.68
N ASN A 259 1.31 10.98 3.89
CA ASN A 259 2.16 10.24 4.80
C ASN A 259 1.82 8.74 4.78
N PHE A 260 2.76 7.92 4.31
CA PHE A 260 2.64 6.47 4.26
C PHE A 260 2.52 5.82 5.65
N GLU A 261 3.21 6.34 6.67
CA GLU A 261 3.20 5.74 8.02
C GLU A 261 1.85 5.93 8.73
N LYS A 262 1.17 7.05 8.46
CA LYS A 262 -0.14 7.37 9.04
C LYS A 262 -1.31 7.05 8.11
N GLU A 263 -1.02 6.60 6.88
CA GLU A 263 -1.99 6.43 5.78
C GLU A 263 -2.96 7.62 5.66
N SER A 264 -2.41 8.84 5.76
CA SER A 264 -3.20 10.07 5.92
C SER A 264 -2.65 11.20 5.06
N PHE A 265 -3.55 12.01 4.54
CA PHE A 265 -3.22 13.27 3.89
C PHE A 265 -2.93 14.32 4.97
N GLU A 266 -1.65 14.59 5.16
CA GLU A 266 -1.18 15.64 6.05
C GLU A 266 -1.32 17.00 5.36
N TYR A 267 -1.96 17.95 6.04
CA TYR A 267 -2.12 19.29 5.52
C TYR A 267 -1.69 20.38 6.50
N PHE A 268 -1.16 21.46 5.93
CA PHE A 268 -0.73 22.66 6.64
C PHE A 268 -1.58 23.84 6.15
N SER A 269 -2.23 24.51 7.09
CA SER A 269 -2.98 25.73 6.81
C SER A 269 -3.01 26.66 8.02
N ASN A 270 -3.09 27.96 7.75
CA ASN A 270 -3.28 28.98 8.79
C ASN A 270 -4.73 29.03 9.27
N ASN A 271 -5.67 28.62 8.41
CA ASN A 271 -7.09 28.62 8.67
C ASN A 271 -7.59 27.19 8.87
N SER A 272 -8.68 27.04 9.61
CA SER A 272 -9.35 25.74 9.73
C SER A 272 -10.09 25.44 8.43
N ILE A 273 -9.64 24.43 7.68
CA ILE A 273 -10.20 24.05 6.39
C ILE A 273 -11.21 22.90 6.58
N PRO A 274 -12.48 23.10 6.22
CA PRO A 274 -13.49 22.06 6.23
C PRO A 274 -13.17 20.89 5.27
N TYR A 275 -13.61 19.67 5.63
CA TYR A 275 -13.41 18.45 4.82
C TYR A 275 -13.99 18.58 3.39
N ARG A 276 -15.10 19.31 3.21
CA ARG A 276 -15.68 19.65 1.88
C ARG A 276 -14.68 20.27 0.91
N TYR A 277 -13.64 20.95 1.42
CA TYR A 277 -12.58 21.53 0.59
C TYR A 277 -11.32 20.67 0.55
N LEU A 278 -11.05 19.85 1.57
CA LEU A 278 -9.93 18.90 1.57
C LEU A 278 -10.13 17.76 0.57
N GLU A 279 -11.37 17.33 0.36
CA GLU A 279 -11.75 16.30 -0.63
C GLU A 279 -11.32 16.68 -2.06
N PRO A 280 -11.70 17.86 -2.62
CA PRO A 280 -11.17 18.35 -3.89
C PRO A 280 -9.65 18.42 -3.95
N ILE A 281 -8.99 18.90 -2.88
CA ILE A 281 -7.52 18.98 -2.84
C ILE A 281 -6.90 17.57 -2.88
N GLY A 282 -7.51 16.60 -2.19
CA GLY A 282 -7.10 15.20 -2.24
C GLY A 282 -7.22 14.62 -3.65
N ARG A 283 -8.33 14.89 -4.37
CA ARG A 283 -8.47 14.52 -5.79
C ARG A 283 -7.39 15.15 -6.65
N ARG A 284 -7.12 16.45 -6.47
CA ARG A 284 -6.02 17.13 -7.18
C ARG A 284 -4.67 16.49 -6.87
N TYR A 285 -4.41 16.14 -5.61
CA TYR A 285 -3.16 15.50 -5.19
C TYR A 285 -2.94 14.18 -5.94
N VAL A 286 -3.92 13.28 -5.88
CA VAL A 286 -3.76 11.97 -6.50
C VAL A 286 -3.74 12.00 -8.02
N MET A 287 -4.39 12.98 -8.65
CA MET A 287 -4.24 13.21 -10.08
C MET A 287 -2.86 13.78 -10.42
N THR A 288 -2.36 14.72 -9.64
CA THR A 288 -1.04 15.36 -9.86
C THR A 288 0.10 14.35 -9.74
N PHE A 289 0.02 13.46 -8.75
CA PHE A 289 1.05 12.45 -8.48
C PHE A 289 0.71 11.05 -9.02
N CYS A 290 -0.36 10.92 -9.81
CA CYS A 290 -0.80 9.69 -10.47
C CYS A 290 -0.93 8.50 -9.49
N CYS A 291 -1.56 8.74 -8.34
CA CYS A 291 -1.75 7.78 -7.25
C CYS A 291 -3.22 7.64 -6.85
N LYS A 292 -4.11 7.56 -7.85
CA LYS A 292 -5.57 7.41 -7.64
C LYS A 292 -5.97 6.28 -6.68
N PRO A 293 -5.31 5.10 -6.66
CA PRO A 293 -5.68 4.03 -5.72
C PRO A 293 -5.54 4.40 -4.23
N LEU A 294 -4.81 5.47 -3.88
CA LEU A 294 -4.71 5.95 -2.50
C LEU A 294 -5.92 6.77 -2.05
N PHE A 295 -6.70 7.29 -3.00
CA PHE A 295 -7.86 8.11 -2.71
C PHE A 295 -9.12 7.26 -2.77
N VAL A 296 -9.84 7.25 -1.66
CA VAL A 296 -11.09 6.53 -1.53
C VAL A 296 -12.24 7.45 -1.96
N ASP A 297 -12.88 7.15 -3.08
CA ASP A 297 -14.11 7.85 -3.46
C ASP A 297 -15.28 7.27 -2.68
N LEU A 298 -15.82 8.06 -1.75
CA LEU A 298 -16.89 7.66 -0.86
C LEU A 298 -18.16 7.25 -1.63
N GLU A 299 -18.42 7.85 -2.79
CA GLU A 299 -19.60 7.52 -3.62
C GLU A 299 -19.45 6.13 -4.24
N ASP A 300 -18.26 5.80 -4.73
CA ASP A 300 -17.98 4.50 -5.34
C ASP A 300 -17.84 3.39 -4.30
N GLU A 301 -17.25 3.69 -3.13
CA GLU A 301 -17.19 2.72 -2.03
C GLU A 301 -18.58 2.39 -1.50
N LEU A 302 -19.49 3.36 -1.43
CA LEU A 302 -20.87 3.12 -1.02
C LEU A 302 -21.58 2.16 -1.98
N LYS A 303 -21.41 2.36 -3.29
CA LYS A 303 -21.95 1.45 -4.32
C LYS A 303 -21.35 0.05 -4.23
N ARG A 304 -20.03 -0.07 -4.00
CA ARG A 304 -19.37 -1.38 -3.84
C ARG A 304 -19.83 -2.08 -2.58
N ALA A 305 -20.03 -1.36 -1.49
CA ALA A 305 -20.54 -1.90 -0.23
C ALA A 305 -21.98 -2.41 -0.40
N GLU A 306 -22.83 -1.67 -1.12
CA GLU A 306 -24.20 -2.07 -1.43
C GLU A 306 -24.23 -3.38 -2.27
N VAL A 307 -23.41 -3.47 -3.31
CA VAL A 307 -23.31 -4.69 -4.13
C VAL A 307 -22.83 -5.89 -3.30
N LYS A 308 -21.80 -5.71 -2.46
CA LYS A 308 -21.32 -6.79 -1.58
C LYS A 308 -22.37 -7.24 -0.57
N PHE A 309 -23.11 -6.30 0.01
CA PHE A 309 -24.20 -6.61 0.93
C PHE A 309 -25.30 -7.43 0.25
N ASP A 310 -25.68 -7.06 -0.97
CA ASP A 310 -26.66 -7.81 -1.75
C ASP A 310 -26.16 -9.22 -2.11
N GLU A 311 -24.87 -9.38 -2.41
CA GLU A 311 -24.25 -10.68 -2.66
C GLU A 311 -24.18 -11.55 -1.40
N ASP A 312 -23.76 -10.99 -0.26
CA ASP A 312 -23.66 -11.70 1.01
C ASP A 312 -25.05 -12.09 1.53
N LYS A 313 -26.04 -11.23 1.34
CA LYS A 313 -27.45 -11.53 1.65
C LYS A 313 -27.97 -12.69 0.80
N LYS A 314 -27.67 -12.72 -0.50
CA LYS A 314 -28.04 -13.86 -1.37
C LYS A 314 -27.36 -15.16 -0.94
N LYS A 315 -26.06 -15.12 -0.64
CA LYS A 315 -25.33 -16.31 -0.16
C LYS A 315 -25.87 -16.80 1.18
N GLU A 316 -26.25 -15.90 2.07
CA GLU A 316 -26.83 -16.28 3.35
C GLU A 316 -28.24 -16.85 3.19
N ASP A 317 -29.07 -16.27 2.32
CA ASP A 317 -30.39 -16.80 1.98
C ASP A 317 -30.28 -18.20 1.35
N GLU A 318 -29.31 -18.43 0.45
CA GLU A 318 -28.99 -19.74 -0.14
C GLU A 318 -28.54 -20.75 0.93
N ARG A 319 -27.64 -20.37 1.85
CA ARG A 319 -27.21 -21.24 2.97
C ARG A 319 -28.37 -21.61 3.90
N LEU A 320 -29.25 -20.65 4.21
CA LEU A 320 -30.44 -20.88 5.03
C LEU A 320 -31.45 -21.81 4.33
N GLU A 321 -31.55 -21.74 3.01
CA GLU A 321 -32.41 -22.61 2.21
C GLU A 321 -31.84 -24.04 2.13
N GLU A 322 -30.53 -24.19 1.93
CA GLU A 322 -29.83 -25.48 2.01
C GLU A 322 -29.96 -26.15 3.40
N GLU A 323 -29.84 -25.37 4.49
CA GLU A 323 -30.05 -25.89 5.84
C GLU A 323 -31.50 -26.34 6.08
N LYS A 324 -32.49 -25.61 5.56
CA LYS A 324 -33.90 -26.01 5.63
C LYS A 324 -34.14 -27.30 4.85
N GLN A 325 -33.56 -27.45 3.66
CA GLN A 325 -33.66 -28.67 2.87
C GLN A 325 -32.99 -29.86 3.56
N LYS A 326 -31.81 -29.68 4.18
CA LYS A 326 -31.14 -30.72 4.97
C LYS A 326 -31.97 -31.16 6.19
N LYS A 327 -32.60 -30.21 6.90
CA LYS A 327 -33.50 -30.51 8.04
C LYS A 327 -34.78 -31.25 7.61
N VAL A 328 -35.34 -30.92 6.44
CA VAL A 328 -36.51 -31.62 5.86
C VAL A 328 -36.13 -33.03 5.37
N MET A 329 -34.94 -33.22 4.80
CA MET A 329 -34.47 -34.55 4.40
C MET A 329 -34.21 -35.46 5.60
N GLN A 330 -33.69 -34.89 6.70
CA GLN A 330 -33.40 -35.60 7.96
C GLN A 330 -34.68 -35.99 8.73
N SER A 331 -35.78 -35.26 8.55
CA SER A 331 -37.08 -35.64 9.13
C SER A 331 -37.82 -36.72 8.34
N ILE A 332 -37.52 -36.87 7.04
CA ILE A 332 -38.07 -37.92 6.17
C ILE A 332 -37.37 -39.28 6.40
N SER A 333 -36.09 -39.29 6.81
CA SER A 333 -35.31 -40.53 6.98
C SER A 333 -35.52 -41.28 8.30
N GLY A 334 -36.45 -40.85 9.16
CA GLY A 334 -37.03 -41.71 10.21
C GLY A 334 -36.06 -42.44 11.16
N ILE A 335 -34.91 -41.87 11.53
CA ILE A 335 -34.04 -42.41 12.59
C ILE A 335 -34.26 -41.59 13.85
N ASN A 336 -35.09 -42.14 14.74
CA ASN A 336 -35.35 -41.62 16.07
C ASN A 336 -34.25 -42.12 17.02
N THR A 337 -33.19 -41.33 17.24
CA THR A 337 -32.29 -41.53 18.37
C THR A 337 -32.53 -40.43 19.40
N ASN A 338 -33.48 -40.68 20.29
CA ASN A 338 -33.68 -39.91 21.51
C ASN A 338 -32.43 -40.01 22.40
N ARG A 339 -31.64 -38.95 22.47
CA ARG A 339 -30.92 -38.53 23.69
C ARG A 339 -30.55 -37.05 23.60
N SER A 340 -31.49 -36.21 24.01
CA SER A 340 -31.27 -34.79 24.31
C SER A 340 -30.43 -34.67 25.60
N ILE A 341 -29.11 -34.77 25.46
CA ILE A 341 -28.12 -34.39 26.49
C ILE A 341 -27.37 -33.16 25.97
N VAL A 342 -28.08 -32.07 25.71
CA VAL A 342 -27.45 -30.76 25.49
C VAL A 342 -28.11 -29.76 26.41
N ALA A 343 -27.28 -29.17 27.27
CA ALA A 343 -27.65 -28.28 28.34
C ALA A 343 -28.60 -27.17 27.86
N LYS A 344 -29.75 -27.07 28.52
CA LYS A 344 -30.69 -25.95 28.38
C LYS A 344 -30.03 -24.70 28.96
N LEU A 345 -29.28 -23.97 28.13
CA LEU A 345 -28.75 -22.65 28.49
C LEU A 345 -29.95 -21.74 28.80
N LYS A 346 -29.99 -21.26 30.04
CA LYS A 346 -31.02 -20.34 30.54
C LYS A 346 -30.97 -19.05 29.72
N SER A 347 -32.07 -18.73 29.03
CA SER A 347 -32.28 -17.44 28.40
C SER A 347 -32.54 -16.38 29.49
N TYR A 348 -31.53 -15.56 29.80
CA TYR A 348 -31.75 -14.32 30.54
C TYR A 348 -31.91 -13.16 29.56
N ASN A 349 -32.89 -12.30 29.85
CA ASN A 349 -33.38 -11.15 29.08
C ASN A 349 -34.22 -11.45 27.85
N ASN A 350 -35.47 -11.84 28.08
CA ASN A 350 -36.58 -11.35 27.29
C ASN A 350 -37.66 -10.79 28.24
N SER A 351 -37.34 -9.69 28.92
CA SER A 351 -38.34 -8.89 29.63
C SER A 351 -38.76 -7.73 28.73
N SER A 352 -40.00 -7.86 28.26
CA SER A 352 -40.81 -6.83 27.64
C SER A 352 -40.71 -5.49 28.39
N ASN A 353 -40.34 -4.44 27.67
CA ASN A 353 -40.48 -3.06 28.13
C ASN A 353 -41.96 -2.70 28.27
N ASN A 354 -42.42 -2.57 29.51
CA ASN A 354 -43.57 -1.72 29.84
C ASN A 354 -43.28 -0.99 31.16
N ALA A 355 -43.11 0.33 31.03
CA ALA A 355 -43.32 1.43 31.97
C ALA A 355 -42.94 1.25 33.46
N SER A 356 -42.08 2.16 33.96
CA SER A 356 -42.51 3.17 34.95
C SER A 356 -41.32 3.91 35.58
N ASN A 357 -41.47 5.23 35.61
CA ASN A 357 -40.71 6.24 36.36
C ASN A 357 -40.36 5.84 37.80
N ASN A 358 -39.09 5.97 38.21
CA ASN A 358 -38.62 6.98 39.17
C ASN A 358 -37.12 6.83 39.52
N PRO A 359 -36.48 7.89 40.05
CA PRO A 359 -35.06 8.18 39.83
C PRO A 359 -34.18 7.65 40.96
N THR A 360 -32.98 7.15 40.65
CA THR A 360 -31.91 7.09 41.66
C THR A 360 -30.52 7.07 41.02
N PHE A 361 -29.86 8.22 41.17
CA PHE A 361 -28.44 8.43 41.46
C PHE A 361 -27.42 7.44 40.87
N VAL A 362 -26.72 7.88 39.81
CA VAL A 362 -25.43 7.31 39.38
C VAL A 362 -24.43 8.48 39.20
N PRO A 363 -23.22 8.39 39.77
CA PRO A 363 -22.30 9.52 39.87
C PRO A 363 -21.71 9.93 38.51
N LYS A 364 -21.64 11.24 38.29
CA LYS A 364 -20.91 11.89 37.20
C LYS A 364 -19.44 11.53 37.28
N ASN A 365 -18.91 10.85 36.26
CA ASN A 365 -17.59 11.15 35.68
C ASN A 365 -17.30 10.25 34.48
N ARG A 366 -17.45 10.81 33.27
CA ARG A 366 -16.55 10.67 32.11
C ARG A 366 -17.11 11.57 31.00
N GLY A 367 -16.32 12.58 30.65
CA GLY A 367 -16.69 13.63 29.71
C GLY A 367 -16.97 13.06 28.33
N THR A 368 -18.21 13.18 27.89
CA THR A 368 -18.57 13.19 26.48
C THR A 368 -18.45 14.65 26.02
N TYR A 369 -17.56 14.92 25.08
CA TYR A 369 -17.54 16.20 24.38
C TYR A 369 -18.84 16.30 23.58
N ALA A 370 -19.84 16.99 24.13
CA ALA A 370 -21.03 17.35 23.39
C ALA A 370 -20.60 18.32 22.28
N LEU A 371 -20.82 17.91 21.02
CA LEU A 371 -20.54 18.74 19.86
C LEU A 371 -21.40 20.03 19.89
N PRO A 372 -20.88 21.16 19.39
CA PRO A 372 -21.59 22.43 19.39
C PRO A 372 -22.95 22.36 18.67
N PRO A 373 -23.95 23.18 19.07
CA PRO A 373 -25.34 23.11 18.56
C PRO A 373 -25.49 23.26 17.04
N GLN A 374 -24.47 23.78 16.36
CA GLN A 374 -24.49 24.10 14.93
C GLN A 374 -24.37 22.87 14.01
N ILE A 375 -24.02 21.69 14.54
CA ILE A 375 -23.86 20.46 13.75
C ILE A 375 -25.14 19.60 13.73
N LYS A 376 -26.11 19.86 14.60
CA LYS A 376 -27.32 19.02 14.73
C LYS A 376 -28.41 19.28 13.68
N ALA A 377 -28.26 20.28 12.82
CA ALA A 377 -29.38 20.74 12.00
C ALA A 377 -29.58 20.02 10.66
N ASN A 378 -28.66 19.20 10.15
CA ASN A 378 -28.81 18.61 8.80
C ASN A 378 -28.23 17.18 8.62
N LEU A 379 -28.17 16.36 9.68
CA LEU A 379 -27.80 14.94 9.54
C LEU A 379 -29.04 14.05 9.77
N PRO A 380 -29.31 13.06 8.90
CA PRO A 380 -30.37 12.09 9.14
C PRO A 380 -30.08 11.31 10.43
N ASP A 381 -31.12 11.10 11.22
CA ASP A 381 -31.09 10.55 12.58
C ASP A 381 -30.27 9.25 12.69
N VAL A 382 -29.31 9.23 13.62
CA VAL A 382 -28.18 8.28 13.67
C VAL A 382 -28.55 6.98 14.41
N ASN A 383 -29.76 6.87 14.97
CA ASN A 383 -30.15 5.77 15.84
C ASN A 383 -31.07 4.70 15.21
N GLY A 384 -31.31 4.75 13.89
CA GLY A 384 -32.10 3.75 13.17
C GLY A 384 -31.28 2.87 12.23
N GLY A 385 -30.93 1.66 12.64
CA GLY A 385 -30.81 0.48 11.76
C GLY A 385 -29.65 0.32 10.75
N SER A 386 -28.54 1.07 10.81
CA SER A 386 -27.42 0.94 9.83
C SER A 386 -26.02 0.98 10.47
N THR A 387 -25.86 0.35 11.63
CA THR A 387 -24.66 0.50 12.47
C THR A 387 -23.42 -0.24 11.97
N SER A 388 -23.55 -1.30 11.16
CA SER A 388 -22.40 -1.96 10.51
C SER A 388 -21.90 -1.15 9.31
N ASP A 389 -22.82 -0.76 8.43
CA ASP A 389 -22.47 -0.25 7.10
C ASP A 389 -21.91 1.17 7.20
N LYS A 390 -22.54 2.02 8.04
CA LYS A 390 -22.00 3.37 8.33
C LYS A 390 -20.68 3.32 9.11
N ARG A 391 -20.40 2.23 9.82
CA ARG A 391 -19.15 2.04 10.57
C ARG A 391 -18.02 1.59 9.64
N LEU A 392 -18.30 0.66 8.73
CA LEU A 392 -17.37 0.24 7.67
C LEU A 392 -17.00 1.40 6.74
N LEU A 393 -17.96 2.23 6.33
CA LEU A 393 -17.71 3.40 5.49
C LEU A 393 -16.86 4.47 6.20
N LYS A 394 -16.92 4.54 7.54
CA LYS A 394 -16.06 5.44 8.33
C LYS A 394 -14.63 4.91 8.43
N GLU A 395 -14.45 3.59 8.46
CA GLU A 395 -13.14 2.94 8.55
C GLU A 395 -12.34 3.06 7.24
N ASN A 396 -13.03 3.05 6.09
CA ASN A 396 -12.40 3.16 4.77
C ASN A 396 -12.33 4.60 4.21
N ALA A 397 -12.79 5.64 4.94
CA ALA A 397 -12.78 7.00 4.42
C ALA A 397 -11.37 7.63 4.38
N ASN A 398 -11.17 8.59 3.46
CA ASN A 398 -9.93 9.37 3.41
C ASN A 398 -9.64 10.05 4.76
N ARG A 399 -8.44 9.84 5.28
CA ARG A 399 -7.98 10.48 6.52
C ARG A 399 -7.22 11.76 6.18
N TYR A 400 -7.59 12.85 6.86
CA TYR A 400 -6.90 14.13 6.79
C TYR A 400 -6.39 14.54 8.17
N THR A 401 -5.11 14.91 8.25
CA THR A 401 -4.46 15.29 9.51
C THR A 401 -3.83 16.68 9.39
N TRP A 402 -4.23 17.59 10.28
CA TRP A 402 -3.61 18.91 10.36
C TRP A 402 -2.30 18.84 11.13
N GLU A 403 -1.18 19.18 10.47
CA GLU A 403 0.18 19.06 11.05
C GLU A 403 0.76 20.41 11.49
N GLY A 404 0.13 21.54 11.11
CA GLY A 404 0.57 22.86 11.57
C GLY A 404 0.17 24.01 10.66
N ARG A 405 0.72 25.19 10.97
CA ARG A 405 0.53 26.41 10.16
C ARG A 405 1.45 26.37 8.94
N PHE A 406 1.24 27.32 8.02
CA PHE A 406 2.09 27.46 6.83
C PHE A 406 3.58 27.64 7.18
N GLN A 407 3.87 28.36 8.26
CA GLN A 407 5.23 28.68 8.68
C GLN A 407 5.98 27.46 9.23
N ASP A 408 5.24 26.46 9.71
CA ASP A 408 5.82 25.25 10.29
C ASP A 408 6.25 24.25 9.19
N PHE A 409 5.77 24.46 7.97
CA PHE A 409 6.10 23.60 6.83
C PHE A 409 7.51 23.91 6.31
N CYS A 410 8.39 22.89 6.35
CA CYS A 410 9.71 22.95 5.75
C CYS A 410 9.71 22.18 4.43
N PRO A 411 9.70 22.86 3.26
CA PRO A 411 9.66 22.20 1.95
C PRO A 411 10.96 21.45 1.63
N ILE A 412 12.06 21.80 2.30
CA ILE A 412 13.38 21.24 2.02
C ILE A 412 13.66 20.12 3.01
N LYS A 413 14.02 18.94 2.49
CA LYS A 413 14.48 17.83 3.31
C LYS A 413 15.69 18.29 4.13
N LYS A 414 15.57 18.23 5.46
CA LYS A 414 16.70 18.51 6.35
C LYS A 414 17.78 17.49 6.04
N ILE A 415 18.90 17.96 5.49
CA ILE A 415 20.05 17.12 5.16
C ILE A 415 20.57 16.56 6.48
N ASP A 416 20.71 15.25 6.57
CA ASP A 416 21.37 14.64 7.71
C ASP A 416 22.85 15.04 7.67
N LYS A 417 23.22 15.95 8.58
CA LYS A 417 24.58 16.50 8.65
C LYS A 417 25.62 15.42 8.89
N LYS A 418 25.22 14.25 9.43
CA LYS A 418 26.09 13.08 9.65
C LYS A 418 26.57 12.43 8.35
N VAL A 419 25.80 12.56 7.27
CA VAL A 419 26.17 12.04 5.94
C VAL A 419 27.22 12.95 5.29
N VAL A 420 27.11 14.27 5.52
CA VAL A 420 27.98 15.28 4.90
C VAL A 420 29.29 15.46 5.67
N ASP A 421 29.22 15.44 7.01
CA ASP A 421 30.39 15.60 7.86
C ASP A 421 30.62 14.33 8.70
N LYS A 422 31.60 13.52 8.27
CA LYS A 422 32.02 12.30 8.99
C LYS A 422 32.44 12.59 10.43
N LYS A 423 32.84 13.83 10.76
CA LYS A 423 33.20 14.23 12.14
C LYS A 423 32.00 14.21 13.09
N LEU A 424 30.79 14.46 12.58
CA LEU A 424 29.55 14.43 13.38
C LEU A 424 29.09 13.01 13.71
N ASN A 425 29.69 11.99 13.08
CA ASN A 425 29.42 10.58 13.33
C ASN A 425 30.50 9.91 14.20
N MET A 426 31.49 10.65 14.68
CA MET A 426 32.53 10.08 15.53
C MET A 426 31.97 9.68 16.88
N SER A 427 32.28 8.45 17.29
CA SER A 427 31.98 8.00 18.64
C SER A 427 32.80 8.78 19.67
N TRP A 428 32.28 8.91 20.89
CA TRP A 428 33.01 9.52 22.01
C TRP A 428 34.38 8.86 22.26
N ALA A 429 34.49 7.56 21.96
CA ALA A 429 35.73 6.80 22.05
C ALA A 429 36.76 7.23 20.98
N GLU A 430 36.33 7.45 19.74
CA GLU A 430 37.20 7.99 18.67
C GLU A 430 37.60 9.44 18.93
N TYR A 431 36.67 10.26 19.41
CA TYR A 431 36.96 11.64 19.80
C TYR A 431 38.05 11.71 20.88
N LYS A 432 37.96 10.85 21.91
CA LYS A 432 39.01 10.75 22.94
C LYS A 432 40.36 10.29 22.39
N LYS A 433 40.39 9.33 21.46
CA LYS A 433 41.63 8.87 20.80
C LYS A 433 42.28 9.96 19.96
N GLN A 434 41.48 10.85 19.37
CA GLN A 434 41.97 11.99 18.62
C GLN A 434 42.55 13.09 19.53
N MET A 435 41.99 13.25 20.73
CA MET A 435 42.48 14.17 21.76
C MET A 435 43.71 13.67 22.52
N SER A 436 44.01 12.37 22.46
CA SER A 436 45.18 11.77 23.12
C SER A 436 46.41 11.66 22.21
N LYS A 437 46.34 12.17 20.98
CA LYS A 437 47.47 12.40 20.07
C LYS A 437 47.82 13.87 20.11
#